data_AF-A0AB39ZXH1-F1
#
_entry.id   AF-A0AB39ZXH1-F1
#
_cell.length_a   1.000
_cell.length_b   1.000
_cell.length_c   1.000
_cell.angle_alpha   90.00
_cell.angle_beta   90.00
_cell.angle_gamma   90.00
#
_symmetry.space_group_name_H-M   'P 1'
#
loop_
_entity.id
_entity.type
_entity.pdbx_description
1 polymer ?
#
loop_
_entity_poly.entity_id
_entity_poly.type
_entity_poly.pdbx_seq_one_letter_code
_entity_poly.pdbx_strand_id
1 'polypeptide(L)'
;MDRYGRESSPHRERRRERSPYRERRRDRSPHRENRRNSSNVLTYKKLKKMPLNLRKKALREARNRHETIQGKRLKRKRNPQEVPNARRIRNDFDRSEHNAMLASTSQELRRILQDFETLSDIPHDITPTELQGEIAIAEGQATTIHVQRDGLSTLTVVLHQREPTIAQLKRAIALISRAQHKRRQRERYEERLRRRGISDDSDDRRQRQPVVVASSTGELVHSAQRNGHDHRAFVSWRFLWRCFGLLNVDTNQPIDDRRSGGRATLKELGIENAATLKFVHRVKYFGRQRQS
;
A
#
# COMPACT_ATOMS: atom_id res chain seq x y z
N MET A 1 -55.63 -25.10 66.61
CA MET A 1 -56.54 -24.46 65.65
C MET A 1 -56.37 -25.20 64.32
N ASP A 2 -56.52 -26.53 64.25
CA ASP A 2 -57.77 -27.30 64.20
C ASP A 2 -58.90 -26.68 63.34
N ARG A 3 -59.12 -27.35 62.18
CA ARG A 3 -60.37 -27.78 61.50
C ARG A 3 -61.43 -26.70 61.22
N TYR A 4 -62.07 -26.63 60.06
CA TYR A 4 -62.91 -27.62 59.35
C TYR A 4 -62.80 -27.39 57.83
N GLY A 5 -62.92 -28.33 56.89
CA GLY A 5 -63.43 -29.69 56.93
C GLY A 5 -64.49 -29.89 55.82
N ARG A 6 -64.17 -30.75 54.83
CA ARG A 6 -65.09 -31.57 54.00
C ARG A 6 -65.96 -30.81 52.95
N GLU A 7 -66.24 -31.32 51.75
CA GLU A 7 -66.50 -32.70 51.31
C GLU A 7 -66.01 -32.98 49.89
N SER A 8 -65.47 -34.17 49.69
CA SER A 8 -65.50 -34.85 48.39
C SER A 8 -66.87 -35.50 48.20
N SER A 9 -67.38 -35.48 46.97
CA SER A 9 -68.20 -36.60 46.52
C SER A 9 -67.99 -36.94 45.05
N PRO A 10 -68.16 -38.23 44.71
CA PRO A 10 -67.53 -38.89 43.59
C PRO A 10 -68.56 -39.20 42.52
N HIS A 11 -68.28 -38.94 41.23
CA HIS A 11 -68.87 -39.78 40.18
C HIS A 11 -68.28 -39.48 38.79
N ARG A 12 -68.10 -40.59 38.08
CA ARG A 12 -68.02 -40.75 36.63
C ARG A 12 -66.67 -40.44 35.97
N GLU A 13 -65.81 -41.46 36.08
CA GLU A 13 -65.24 -42.07 34.87
C GLU A 13 -66.26 -42.07 33.73
N ARG A 14 -66.01 -41.26 32.71
CA ARG A 14 -66.43 -41.55 31.35
C ARG A 14 -65.28 -41.19 30.41
N ARG A 15 -64.58 -42.24 29.99
CA ARG A 15 -64.13 -42.46 28.61
C ARG A 15 -64.55 -41.31 27.68
N ARG A 16 -63.63 -40.38 27.42
CA ARG A 16 -63.65 -39.63 26.17
C ARG A 16 -62.60 -40.28 25.29
N GLU A 17 -63.11 -41.27 24.57
CA GLU A 17 -62.48 -41.90 23.44
C GLU A 17 -61.75 -40.86 22.61
N ARG A 18 -60.50 -41.19 22.28
CA ARG A 18 -59.68 -40.46 21.31
C ARG A 18 -60.52 -40.27 20.05
N SER A 19 -60.91 -39.02 19.79
CA SER A 19 -61.55 -38.65 18.54
C SER A 19 -60.66 -39.12 17.36
N PRO A 20 -61.18 -39.93 16.43
CA PRO A 20 -60.40 -40.41 15.28
C PRO A 20 -60.09 -39.31 14.25
N TYR A 21 -60.55 -38.08 14.48
CA TYR A 21 -60.33 -36.96 13.57
C TYR A 21 -59.00 -36.22 13.80
N ARG A 22 -58.15 -36.69 14.73
CA ARG A 22 -56.85 -36.07 15.01
C ARG A 22 -55.71 -36.49 14.07
N GLU A 23 -56.02 -37.22 12.99
CA GLU A 23 -54.99 -37.81 12.12
C GLU A 23 -55.07 -37.43 10.64
N ARG A 24 -55.92 -36.48 10.25
CA ARG A 24 -55.96 -35.97 8.87
C ARG A 24 -56.04 -34.45 8.82
N ARG A 25 -54.89 -33.81 9.01
CA ARG A 25 -54.51 -32.51 8.41
C ARG A 25 -53.09 -32.12 8.83
N ARG A 26 -52.12 -32.93 8.40
CA ARG A 26 -50.78 -32.40 8.07
C ARG A 26 -50.76 -31.98 6.59
N ASP A 27 -51.85 -31.39 6.11
CA ASP A 27 -51.79 -30.66 4.87
C ASP A 27 -50.98 -29.42 5.14
N ARG A 28 -49.77 -29.41 4.58
CA ARG A 28 -48.87 -28.27 4.54
C ARG A 28 -49.65 -27.11 3.95
N SER A 29 -50.16 -26.25 4.83
CA SER A 29 -50.92 -25.09 4.42
C SER A 29 -50.03 -24.25 3.47
N PRO A 30 -50.46 -23.97 2.22
CA PRO A 30 -49.65 -23.26 1.23
C PRO A 30 -49.14 -21.90 1.73
N HIS A 31 -49.89 -21.29 2.66
CA HIS A 31 -49.51 -20.03 3.30
C HIS A 31 -48.25 -20.13 4.19
N ARG A 32 -47.93 -21.31 4.72
CA ARG A 32 -46.73 -21.49 5.58
C ARG A 32 -45.45 -21.68 4.75
N GLU A 33 -45.55 -22.31 3.59
CA GLU A 33 -44.44 -22.40 2.61
C GLU A 33 -44.18 -21.04 1.94
N ASN A 34 -45.24 -20.31 1.57
CA ASN A 34 -45.08 -18.96 1.00
C ASN A 34 -44.41 -17.96 1.97
N ARG A 35 -44.64 -18.07 3.29
CA ARG A 35 -43.93 -17.27 4.30
C ARG A 35 -42.43 -17.62 4.43
N ARG A 36 -42.05 -18.89 4.25
CA ARG A 36 -40.63 -19.31 4.25
C ARG A 36 -39.92 -18.90 2.96
N ASN A 37 -40.58 -19.03 1.82
CA ASN A 37 -40.05 -18.59 0.53
C ASN A 37 -39.85 -17.06 0.48
N SER A 38 -40.74 -16.28 1.11
CA SER A 38 -40.57 -14.83 1.29
C SER A 38 -39.33 -14.45 2.13
N SER A 39 -38.91 -15.28 3.07
CA SER A 39 -37.73 -15.01 3.91
C SER A 39 -36.38 -15.23 3.20
N ASN A 40 -36.32 -16.05 2.15
CA ASN A 40 -35.08 -16.37 1.45
C ASN A 40 -34.69 -15.35 0.37
N VAL A 41 -35.60 -14.46 -0.03
CA VAL A 41 -35.29 -13.49 -1.07
C VAL A 41 -34.37 -12.38 -0.53
N LEU A 42 -33.24 -12.18 -1.22
CA LEU A 42 -32.30 -11.10 -0.94
C LEU A 42 -32.90 -9.76 -1.37
N THR A 43 -33.14 -8.86 -0.41
CA THR A 43 -33.70 -7.53 -0.67
C THR A 43 -32.71 -6.42 -0.37
N TYR A 44 -32.85 -5.28 -1.04
CA TYR A 44 -32.01 -4.11 -0.77
C TYR A 44 -32.09 -3.62 0.70
N LYS A 45 -33.23 -3.82 1.37
CA LYS A 45 -33.40 -3.51 2.80
C LYS A 45 -32.51 -4.41 3.68
N LYS A 46 -32.44 -5.73 3.38
CA LYS A 46 -31.55 -6.68 4.07
C LYS A 46 -30.08 -6.32 3.83
N LEU A 47 -29.70 -6.03 2.59
CA LEU A 47 -28.34 -5.62 2.23
C LEU A 47 -27.90 -4.33 2.94
N LYS A 48 -28.81 -3.39 3.21
CA LYS A 48 -28.47 -2.14 3.94
C LYS A 48 -28.13 -2.39 5.42
N LYS A 49 -28.76 -3.38 6.05
CA LYS A 49 -28.52 -3.75 7.45
C LYS A 49 -27.24 -4.57 7.64
N MET A 50 -26.65 -5.09 6.55
CA MET A 50 -25.43 -5.88 6.61
C MET A 50 -24.17 -5.01 6.69
N PRO A 51 -23.13 -5.45 7.43
CA PRO A 51 -21.78 -4.89 7.33
C PRO A 51 -21.26 -4.92 5.90
N LEU A 52 -20.39 -3.97 5.56
CA LEU A 52 -19.95 -3.71 4.19
C LEU A 52 -19.34 -4.94 3.49
N ASN A 53 -18.63 -5.77 4.25
CA ASN A 53 -17.99 -7.00 3.76
C ASN A 53 -19.02 -8.09 3.40
N LEU A 54 -20.01 -8.31 4.28
CA LEU A 54 -21.10 -9.28 4.05
C LEU A 54 -22.03 -8.83 2.93
N ARG A 55 -22.31 -7.52 2.83
CA ARG A 55 -23.06 -6.95 1.72
C ARG A 55 -22.39 -7.18 0.37
N LYS A 56 -21.07 -6.96 0.28
CA LYS A 56 -20.27 -7.23 -0.94
C LYS A 56 -20.22 -8.72 -1.28
N LYS A 57 -20.20 -9.60 -0.27
CA LYS A 57 -20.25 -11.06 -0.45
C LYS A 57 -21.61 -11.50 -1.01
N ALA A 58 -22.71 -11.09 -0.38
CA ALA A 58 -24.07 -11.40 -0.83
C ALA A 58 -24.38 -10.87 -2.24
N LEU A 59 -23.89 -9.68 -2.60
CA LEU A 59 -24.00 -9.14 -3.96
C LEU A 59 -23.26 -9.97 -5.01
N ARG A 60 -22.09 -10.53 -4.66
CA ARG A 60 -21.32 -11.41 -5.53
C ARG A 60 -22.02 -12.76 -5.69
N GLU A 61 -22.50 -13.34 -4.59
CA GLU A 61 -23.25 -14.60 -4.60
C GLU A 61 -24.54 -14.50 -5.42
N ALA A 62 -25.32 -13.44 -5.23
CA ALA A 62 -26.53 -13.19 -6.02
C ALA A 62 -26.23 -13.01 -7.52
N ARG A 63 -25.11 -12.36 -7.87
CA ARG A 63 -24.67 -12.24 -9.27
C ARG A 63 -24.28 -13.59 -9.87
N ASN A 64 -23.53 -14.40 -9.13
CA ASN A 64 -23.11 -15.73 -9.57
C ASN A 64 -24.29 -16.70 -9.73
N ARG A 65 -25.37 -16.48 -8.97
CA ARG A 65 -26.62 -17.26 -9.05
C ARG A 65 -27.67 -16.64 -9.96
N HIS A 66 -27.36 -15.54 -10.65
CA HIS A 66 -28.30 -14.75 -11.47
C HIS A 66 -29.61 -14.38 -10.74
N GLU A 67 -29.56 -14.24 -9.41
CA GLU A 67 -30.71 -13.90 -8.58
C GLU A 67 -31.05 -12.41 -8.71
N THR A 68 -32.33 -12.10 -8.96
CA THR A 68 -32.81 -10.72 -9.00
C THR A 68 -33.01 -10.19 -7.58
N ILE A 69 -32.24 -9.18 -7.19
CA ILE A 69 -32.36 -8.55 -5.87
C ILE A 69 -33.65 -7.74 -5.85
N GLN A 70 -34.61 -8.16 -5.02
CA GLN A 70 -35.92 -7.52 -4.98
C GLN A 70 -35.89 -6.17 -4.23
N GLY A 71 -36.75 -5.27 -4.70
CA GLY A 71 -37.00 -3.95 -4.13
C GLY A 71 -36.30 -2.81 -4.87
N LYS A 72 -36.75 -1.59 -4.63
CA LYS A 72 -36.12 -0.39 -5.20
C LYS A 72 -34.79 -0.17 -4.49
N ARG A 73 -33.68 -0.31 -5.21
CA ARG A 73 -32.41 0.29 -4.80
C ARG A 73 -32.71 1.76 -4.60
N LEU A 74 -32.60 2.26 -3.37
CA LEU A 74 -32.55 3.70 -3.14
C LEU A 74 -31.39 4.17 -4.01
N LYS A 75 -31.71 4.80 -5.15
CA LYS A 75 -30.73 5.58 -5.88
C LYS A 75 -30.23 6.53 -4.82
N ARG A 76 -28.96 6.37 -4.40
CA ARG A 76 -28.29 7.47 -3.69
C ARG A 76 -28.59 8.66 -4.59
N LYS A 77 -29.39 9.61 -4.12
CA LYS A 77 -29.42 10.92 -4.73
C LYS A 77 -27.94 11.30 -4.73
N ARG A 78 -27.28 11.16 -5.87
CA ARG A 78 -26.04 11.90 -6.09
C ARG A 78 -26.55 13.31 -5.92
N ASN A 79 -26.22 13.93 -4.79
CA ASN A 79 -26.52 15.35 -4.62
C ASN A 79 -25.98 15.99 -5.90
N PRO A 80 -26.81 16.65 -6.74
CA PRO A 80 -26.36 17.31 -7.96
C PRO A 80 -25.44 18.52 -7.67
N GLN A 81 -24.88 18.56 -6.46
CA GLN A 81 -24.28 19.69 -5.79
C GLN A 81 -23.07 19.20 -4.99
N GLU A 82 -22.20 18.43 -5.64
CA GLU A 82 -20.77 18.63 -5.43
C GLU A 82 -20.32 19.71 -6.42
N VAL A 83 -20.96 20.88 -6.37
CA VAL A 83 -20.31 22.08 -6.88
C VAL A 83 -19.12 22.26 -5.93
N PRO A 84 -17.87 22.16 -6.40
CA PRO A 84 -16.75 22.34 -5.52
C PRO A 84 -16.93 23.72 -4.85
N ASN A 85 -16.98 23.73 -3.51
CA ASN A 85 -17.09 24.96 -2.75
C ASN A 85 -15.97 25.91 -3.24
N ALA A 86 -16.23 27.20 -3.41
CA ALA A 86 -15.27 28.18 -3.94
C ALA A 86 -13.89 28.08 -3.26
N ARG A 87 -13.85 27.71 -1.96
CA ARG A 87 -12.61 27.41 -1.24
C ARG A 87 -11.81 26.23 -1.81
N ARG A 88 -12.46 25.14 -2.22
CA ARG A 88 -11.80 23.99 -2.86
C ARG A 88 -11.27 24.35 -4.24
N ILE A 89 -12.04 25.08 -5.05
CA ILE A 89 -11.61 25.54 -6.37
C ILE A 89 -10.38 26.44 -6.25
N ARG A 90 -10.40 27.40 -5.31
CA ARG A 90 -9.26 28.27 -5.04
C ARG A 90 -8.03 27.47 -4.59
N ASN A 91 -8.18 26.53 -3.65
CA ASN A 91 -7.06 25.68 -3.22
C ASN A 91 -6.52 24.80 -4.37
N ASP A 92 -7.38 24.30 -5.25
CA ASP A 92 -6.97 23.53 -6.42
C ASP A 92 -6.24 24.42 -7.44
N PHE A 93 -6.70 25.65 -7.64
CA PHE A 93 -6.03 26.66 -8.47
C PHE A 93 -4.65 27.03 -7.91
N ASP A 94 -4.58 27.46 -6.65
CA ASP A 94 -3.32 27.83 -5.99
C ASP A 94 -2.31 26.67 -6.04
N ARG A 95 -2.79 25.43 -5.88
CA ARG A 95 -1.96 24.23 -6.00
C ARG A 95 -1.52 23.97 -7.43
N SER A 96 -2.38 24.20 -8.42
CA SER A 96 -2.05 24.04 -9.83
C SER A 96 -1.03 25.08 -10.30
N GLU A 97 -1.19 26.33 -9.90
CA GLU A 97 -0.27 27.43 -10.17
C GLU A 97 1.09 27.18 -9.51
N HIS A 98 1.09 26.76 -8.24
CA HIS A 98 2.32 26.36 -7.55
C HIS A 98 3.04 25.22 -8.27
N ASN A 99 2.31 24.19 -8.71
CA ASN A 99 2.91 23.09 -9.46
C ASN A 99 3.44 23.54 -10.83
N ALA A 100 2.74 24.45 -11.52
CA ALA A 100 3.17 25.03 -12.79
C ALA A 100 4.46 25.84 -12.62
N MET A 101 4.56 26.66 -11.57
CA MET A 101 5.79 27.37 -11.22
C MET A 101 6.94 26.40 -10.94
N LEU A 102 6.71 25.36 -10.11
CA LEU A 102 7.73 24.34 -9.85
C LEU A 102 8.17 23.61 -11.12
N ALA A 103 7.23 23.33 -12.03
CA ALA A 103 7.54 22.72 -13.32
C ALA A 103 8.40 23.64 -14.18
N SER A 104 8.02 24.92 -14.32
CA SER A 104 8.79 25.94 -15.06
C SER A 104 10.20 26.09 -14.48
N THR A 105 10.33 26.28 -13.16
CA THR A 105 11.64 26.38 -12.50
C THR A 105 12.46 25.11 -12.70
N SER A 106 11.84 23.92 -12.60
CA SER A 106 12.56 22.66 -12.84
C SER A 106 13.04 22.51 -14.28
N GLN A 107 12.29 23.04 -15.26
CA GLN A 107 12.66 23.03 -16.66
C GLN A 107 13.78 24.03 -16.94
N GLU A 108 13.72 25.22 -16.36
CA GLU A 108 14.78 26.22 -16.43
C GLU A 108 16.09 25.70 -15.83
N LEU A 109 16.03 25.07 -14.65
CA LEU A 109 17.20 24.44 -14.05
C LEU A 109 17.80 23.35 -14.94
N ARG A 110 16.98 22.54 -15.61
CA ARG A 110 17.49 21.55 -16.59
C ARG A 110 18.20 22.22 -17.75
N ARG A 111 17.65 23.32 -18.29
CA ARG A 111 18.29 24.07 -19.39
C ARG A 111 19.65 24.61 -18.94
N ILE A 112 19.67 25.30 -17.79
CA ILE A 112 20.92 25.84 -17.22
C ILE A 112 21.96 24.74 -17.03
N LEU A 113 21.59 23.59 -16.46
CA LEU A 113 22.53 22.47 -16.27
C LEU A 113 23.00 21.86 -17.59
N GLN A 114 22.16 21.84 -18.63
CA GLN A 114 22.52 21.34 -19.97
C GLN A 114 23.43 22.30 -20.74
N ASP A 115 23.30 23.60 -20.50
CA ASP A 115 24.11 24.63 -21.15
C ASP A 115 25.59 24.58 -20.69
N PHE A 116 25.85 24.06 -19.49
CA PHE A 116 27.20 23.87 -18.96
C PHE A 116 27.65 22.41 -19.09
N GLU A 117 28.65 22.15 -19.92
CA GLU A 117 29.21 20.81 -20.15
C GLU A 117 29.59 20.10 -18.84
N THR A 118 30.24 20.83 -17.91
CA THR A 118 30.68 20.31 -16.60
C THR A 118 29.55 19.96 -15.64
N LEU A 119 28.34 20.48 -15.87
CA LEU A 119 27.17 20.27 -15.00
C LEU A 119 26.09 19.40 -15.68
N SER A 120 26.31 19.01 -16.93
CA SER A 120 25.33 18.29 -17.75
C SER A 120 24.96 16.91 -17.18
N ASP A 121 25.87 16.29 -16.43
CA ASP A 121 25.66 15.00 -15.77
C ASP A 121 24.84 15.10 -14.46
N ILE A 122 24.64 16.32 -13.94
CA ILE A 122 23.96 16.54 -12.65
C ILE A 122 22.44 16.53 -12.83
N PRO A 123 21.70 15.71 -12.06
CA PRO A 123 20.24 15.76 -12.11
C PRO A 123 19.69 17.07 -11.53
N HIS A 124 18.73 17.69 -12.20
CA HIS A 124 18.03 18.91 -11.73
C HIS A 124 17.38 18.78 -10.34
N ASP A 125 17.07 17.56 -9.87
CA ASP A 125 16.55 17.29 -8.53
C ASP A 125 17.59 16.63 -7.62
N ILE A 126 18.84 17.09 -7.69
CA ILE A 126 19.96 16.62 -6.87
C ILE A 126 19.71 16.86 -5.38
N THR A 127 20.06 15.86 -4.56
CA THR A 127 20.05 16.00 -3.11
C THR A 127 21.37 16.59 -2.61
N PRO A 128 21.40 17.32 -1.47
CA PRO A 128 22.64 17.91 -0.97
C PRO A 128 23.75 16.87 -0.72
N THR A 129 23.38 15.64 -0.36
CA THR A 129 24.34 14.54 -0.20
C THR A 129 24.95 14.07 -1.51
N GLU A 130 24.15 14.00 -2.59
CA GLU A 130 24.66 13.69 -3.93
C GLU A 130 25.56 14.83 -4.43
N LEU A 131 25.14 16.10 -4.24
CA LEU A 131 25.93 17.26 -4.66
C LEU A 131 27.29 17.32 -3.96
N GLN A 132 27.32 17.09 -2.64
CA GLN A 132 28.57 16.97 -1.89
C GLN A 132 29.43 15.80 -2.36
N GLY A 133 28.79 14.71 -2.81
CA GLY A 133 29.49 13.58 -3.43
C GLY A 133 30.18 13.97 -4.73
N GLU A 134 29.48 14.67 -5.63
CA GLU A 134 30.05 15.14 -6.90
C GLU A 134 31.18 16.15 -6.68
N ILE A 135 31.02 17.09 -5.74
CA ILE A 135 32.09 18.03 -5.36
C ILE A 135 33.32 17.25 -4.86
N ALA A 136 33.12 16.26 -3.99
CA ALA A 136 34.21 15.46 -3.47
C ALA A 136 34.91 14.61 -4.56
N ILE A 137 34.18 14.20 -5.61
CA ILE A 137 34.77 13.53 -6.78
C ILE A 137 35.69 14.50 -7.51
N ALA A 138 35.21 15.72 -7.78
CA ALA A 138 36.00 16.76 -8.44
C ALA A 138 37.25 17.15 -7.62
N GLU A 139 37.15 17.16 -6.29
CA GLU A 139 38.28 17.41 -5.37
C GLU A 139 39.23 16.21 -5.18
N GLY A 140 38.87 15.03 -5.70
CA GLY A 140 39.65 13.79 -5.52
C GLY A 140 39.63 13.23 -4.09
N GLN A 141 38.70 13.66 -3.25
CA GLN A 141 38.54 13.21 -1.85
C GLN A 141 37.39 12.21 -1.66
N ALA A 142 36.67 11.88 -2.74
CA ALA A 142 35.53 10.98 -2.67
C ALA A 142 35.90 9.54 -2.34
N THR A 143 35.10 8.92 -1.48
CA THR A 143 35.04 7.46 -1.33
C THR A 143 33.79 6.93 -2.01
N THR A 144 33.96 6.17 -3.09
CA THR A 144 32.89 5.57 -3.90
C THR A 144 32.66 4.13 -3.47
N ILE A 145 31.40 3.75 -3.26
CA ILE A 145 31.02 2.41 -2.81
C ILE A 145 29.86 1.89 -3.66
N HIS A 146 29.98 0.67 -4.14
CA HIS A 146 28.96 0.04 -4.98
C HIS A 146 28.12 -0.92 -4.14
N VAL A 147 26.83 -0.62 -3.96
CA VAL A 147 25.93 -1.47 -3.18
C VAL A 147 25.03 -2.29 -4.10
N GLN A 148 25.32 -3.58 -4.21
CA GLN A 148 24.49 -4.55 -4.91
C GLN A 148 23.18 -4.79 -4.15
N ARG A 149 22.07 -4.73 -4.89
CA ARG A 149 20.72 -4.92 -4.38
C ARG A 149 20.07 -6.07 -5.12
N ASP A 150 19.48 -7.02 -4.40
CA ASP A 150 18.83 -8.17 -5.04
C ASP A 150 17.62 -7.71 -5.87
N GLY A 151 17.65 -7.96 -7.18
CA GLY A 151 16.58 -7.60 -8.11
C GLY A 151 16.47 -6.11 -8.45
N LEU A 152 17.47 -5.28 -8.10
CA LEU A 152 17.53 -3.87 -8.43
C LEU A 152 18.91 -3.51 -8.98
N SER A 153 19.03 -2.37 -9.65
CA SER A 153 20.32 -1.86 -10.11
C SER A 153 21.27 -1.62 -8.92
N THR A 154 22.57 -1.85 -9.13
CA THR A 154 23.61 -1.49 -8.16
C THR A 154 23.50 0.00 -7.83
N LEU A 155 23.56 0.31 -6.54
CA LEU A 155 23.49 1.68 -6.04
C LEU A 155 24.90 2.20 -5.83
N THR A 156 25.31 3.21 -6.60
CA THR A 156 26.56 3.92 -6.37
C THR A 156 26.36 4.94 -5.27
N VAL A 157 27.17 4.86 -4.22
CA VAL A 157 27.15 5.76 -3.07
C VAL A 157 28.49 6.45 -2.97
N VAL A 158 28.47 7.77 -3.06
CA VAL A 158 29.66 8.61 -2.95
C VAL A 158 29.64 9.31 -1.60
N LEU A 159 30.72 9.19 -0.84
CA LEU A 159 30.90 9.84 0.45
C LEU A 159 31.94 10.95 0.31
N HIS A 160 31.58 12.15 0.79
CA HIS A 160 32.42 13.35 0.73
C HIS A 160 33.45 13.46 1.86
N GLN A 161 33.46 12.51 2.79
CA GLN A 161 34.23 12.62 4.02
C GLN A 161 35.59 11.97 3.84
N ARG A 162 36.62 12.59 4.40
CA ARG A 162 38.00 12.07 4.37
C ARG A 162 38.13 10.70 5.05
N GLU A 163 37.46 10.54 6.19
CA GLU A 163 37.41 9.28 6.93
C GLU A 163 35.94 8.90 7.18
N PRO A 164 35.29 8.27 6.18
CA PRO A 164 33.89 7.92 6.30
C PRO A 164 33.68 6.84 7.35
N THR A 165 32.58 6.93 8.09
CA THR A 165 32.13 5.91 9.05
C THR A 165 31.01 5.05 8.46
N ILE A 166 30.83 3.85 9.00
CA ILE A 166 29.75 2.94 8.58
C ILE A 166 28.35 3.54 8.82
N ALA A 167 28.17 4.36 9.86
CA ALA A 167 26.91 5.07 10.10
C ALA A 167 26.59 6.07 8.98
N GLN A 168 27.60 6.77 8.48
CA GLN A 168 27.43 7.73 7.38
C GLN A 168 27.18 7.02 6.06
N LEU A 169 27.87 5.90 5.78
CA LEU A 169 27.57 5.05 4.65
C LEU A 169 26.11 4.57 4.66
N LYS A 170 25.64 4.03 5.78
CA LYS A 170 24.25 3.58 5.93
C LYS A 170 23.24 4.72 5.75
N ARG A 171 23.56 5.91 6.24
CA ARG A 171 22.74 7.10 6.05
C ARG A 171 22.71 7.53 4.57
N ALA A 172 23.86 7.54 3.91
CA ALA A 172 23.98 7.88 2.49
C ALA A 172 23.21 6.89 1.60
N ILE A 173 23.35 5.57 1.85
CA ILE A 173 22.56 4.52 1.19
C ILE A 173 21.06 4.82 1.31
N ALA A 174 20.60 5.16 2.52
CA ALA A 174 19.19 5.43 2.76
C ALA A 174 18.68 6.68 2.02
N LEU A 175 19.49 7.76 2.00
CA LEU A 175 19.15 9.01 1.36
C LEU A 175 19.14 8.88 -0.17
N ILE A 176 20.22 8.36 -0.75
CA ILE A 176 20.36 8.20 -2.21
C ILE A 176 19.31 7.21 -2.72
N SER A 177 19.10 6.09 -2.03
CA SER A 177 18.05 5.14 -2.43
C SER A 177 16.65 5.76 -2.38
N ARG A 178 16.38 6.67 -1.43
CA ARG A 178 15.10 7.38 -1.37
C ARG A 178 14.97 8.40 -2.50
N ALA A 179 16.04 9.10 -2.83
CA ALA A 179 16.10 10.05 -3.95
C ALA A 179 15.84 9.33 -5.29
N GLN A 180 16.60 8.27 -5.58
CA GLN A 180 16.41 7.44 -6.78
C GLN A 180 14.99 6.85 -6.86
N HIS A 181 14.43 6.39 -5.73
CA HIS A 181 13.07 5.87 -5.72
C HIS A 181 12.05 6.97 -6.05
N LYS A 182 12.21 8.17 -5.50
CA LYS A 182 11.33 9.31 -5.79
C LYS A 182 11.39 9.71 -7.27
N ARG A 183 12.58 9.73 -7.87
CA ARG A 183 12.79 9.97 -9.31
C ARG A 183 12.05 8.93 -10.16
N ARG A 184 12.29 7.65 -9.90
CA ARG A 184 11.62 6.55 -10.62
C ARG A 184 10.09 6.57 -10.49
N GLN A 185 9.56 6.95 -9.32
CA GLN A 185 8.10 7.08 -9.13
C GLN A 185 7.51 8.23 -9.94
N ARG A 186 8.25 9.35 -10.06
CA ARG A 186 7.87 10.48 -10.91
C ARG A 186 7.84 10.08 -12.38
N GLU A 187 8.91 9.45 -12.86
CA GLU A 187 8.98 8.93 -14.25
C GLU A 187 7.82 7.98 -14.56
N ARG A 188 7.56 7.00 -13.68
CA ARG A 188 6.41 6.09 -13.83
C ARG A 188 5.06 6.81 -13.78
N TYR A 189 4.94 7.91 -13.04
CA TYR A 189 3.71 8.69 -12.97
C TYR A 189 3.51 9.53 -14.23
N GLU A 190 4.54 10.23 -14.68
CA GLU A 190 4.56 11.01 -15.92
C GLU A 190 4.30 10.11 -17.13
N GLU A 191 4.93 8.93 -17.19
CA GLU A 191 4.68 7.95 -18.25
C GLU A 191 3.21 7.49 -18.25
N ARG A 192 2.62 7.26 -17.06
CA ARG A 192 1.19 6.94 -16.94
C ARG A 192 0.30 8.08 -17.43
N LEU A 193 0.68 9.33 -17.21
CA LEU A 193 -0.03 10.50 -17.73
C LEU A 193 0.08 10.59 -19.26
N ARG A 194 1.30 10.43 -19.80
CA ARG A 194 1.56 10.39 -21.25
C ARG A 194 0.74 9.31 -21.95
N ARG A 195 0.73 8.08 -21.41
CA ARG A 195 -0.07 6.95 -21.95
C ARG A 195 -1.58 7.22 -21.92
N ARG A 196 -2.05 8.07 -21.01
CA ARG A 196 -3.46 8.45 -20.91
C ARG A 196 -3.83 9.60 -21.87
N GLY A 197 -2.88 10.15 -22.61
CA GLY A 197 -3.10 11.32 -23.47
C GLY A 197 -3.45 12.57 -22.67
N ILE A 198 -3.07 12.61 -21.38
CA ILE A 198 -3.14 13.81 -20.55
C ILE A 198 -1.77 14.46 -20.67
N SER A 199 -1.45 14.95 -21.86
CA SER A 199 -0.44 16.01 -21.99
C SER A 199 -1.05 17.27 -21.39
N ASP A 200 -0.23 18.08 -20.72
CA ASP A 200 -0.61 19.37 -20.13
C ASP A 200 -0.97 20.45 -21.18
N ASP A 201 -1.17 20.01 -22.41
CA ASP A 201 -1.41 20.81 -23.59
C ASP A 201 -2.52 20.10 -24.35
N SER A 202 -3.75 20.62 -24.21
CA SER A 202 -4.94 20.49 -25.06
C SER A 202 -6.21 20.57 -24.22
N ASP A 203 -6.96 21.64 -24.45
CA ASP A 203 -8.29 21.95 -23.91
C ASP A 203 -9.40 21.04 -24.48
N ASP A 204 -9.10 19.78 -24.82
CA ASP A 204 -10.01 18.91 -25.57
C ASP A 204 -10.55 17.77 -24.71
N ARG A 205 -11.39 18.15 -23.73
CA ARG A 205 -12.27 17.22 -23.02
C ARG A 205 -13.47 16.84 -23.91
N ARG A 206 -13.26 16.08 -24.97
CA ARG A 206 -14.34 15.27 -25.57
C ARG A 206 -13.89 13.86 -25.90
N GLN A 207 -14.44 12.94 -25.12
CA GLN A 207 -14.55 11.50 -25.37
C GLN A 207 -13.23 10.71 -25.42
N ARG A 208 -12.90 10.01 -24.32
CA ARG A 208 -12.18 8.73 -24.40
C ARG A 208 -12.61 7.80 -23.26
N GLN A 209 -13.05 6.60 -23.63
CA GLN A 209 -13.43 5.53 -22.72
C GLN A 209 -12.19 4.95 -22.01
N PRO A 210 -12.32 4.42 -20.78
CA PRO A 210 -11.19 3.86 -20.05
C PRO A 210 -10.79 2.48 -20.60
N VAL A 211 -9.62 2.38 -21.23
CA VAL A 211 -8.99 1.09 -21.56
C VAL A 211 -8.26 0.58 -20.31
N VAL A 212 -8.66 -0.60 -19.85
CA VAL A 212 -8.08 -1.29 -18.69
C VAL A 212 -6.81 -2.01 -19.16
N VAL A 213 -5.63 -1.50 -18.80
CA VAL A 213 -4.37 -2.21 -19.01
C VAL A 213 -4.03 -2.96 -17.73
N ALA A 214 -4.19 -4.28 -17.76
CA ALA A 214 -3.68 -5.19 -16.75
C ALA A 214 -2.14 -5.24 -16.88
N SER A 215 -1.42 -4.69 -15.90
CA SER A 215 0.03 -4.90 -15.80
C SER A 215 0.29 -6.06 -14.84
N SER A 216 0.62 -7.20 -15.41
CA SER A 216 1.17 -8.36 -14.72
C SER A 216 2.65 -8.47 -15.09
N THR A 217 3.52 -7.86 -14.31
CA THR A 217 4.95 -8.21 -14.25
C THR A 217 5.36 -8.25 -12.79
N GLY A 218 5.90 -9.41 -12.37
CA GLY A 218 6.17 -9.74 -10.98
C GLY A 218 7.33 -8.97 -10.37
N GLU A 219 7.06 -7.82 -9.76
CA GLU A 219 8.00 -7.13 -8.87
C GLU A 219 7.84 -7.65 -7.44
N LEU A 220 8.54 -8.74 -7.11
CA LEU A 220 8.57 -9.40 -5.79
C LEU A 220 9.17 -8.55 -4.64
N VAL A 221 9.43 -7.25 -4.86
CA VAL A 221 9.87 -6.30 -3.83
C VAL A 221 8.85 -5.16 -3.63
N HIS A 222 7.77 -5.14 -4.40
CA HIS A 222 6.67 -4.18 -4.25
C HIS A 222 5.39 -4.96 -3.97
N SER A 223 5.11 -5.23 -2.69
CA SER A 223 3.79 -5.74 -2.28
C SER A 223 2.71 -4.65 -2.40
N ALA A 224 2.62 -3.98 -3.56
CA ALA A 224 1.63 -2.94 -3.82
C ALA A 224 0.26 -3.52 -4.19
N GLN A 225 0.17 -4.81 -4.56
CA GLN A 225 -1.06 -5.37 -5.12
C GLN A 225 -1.78 -6.41 -4.23
N ARG A 226 -1.55 -6.45 -2.92
CA ARG A 226 -2.29 -7.44 -2.11
C ARG A 226 -3.70 -6.98 -1.72
N ASN A 227 -3.98 -5.67 -1.59
CA ASN A 227 -5.27 -5.19 -1.04
C ASN A 227 -5.86 -3.89 -1.65
N GLY A 228 -5.47 -3.47 -2.85
CA GLY A 228 -6.08 -2.28 -3.49
C GLY A 228 -5.92 -0.97 -2.70
N HIS A 229 -5.01 -0.95 -1.73
CA HIS A 229 -4.49 0.22 -1.06
C HIS A 229 -3.03 0.34 -1.52
N ASP A 230 -2.60 1.55 -1.89
CA ASP A 230 -1.17 1.85 -2.02
C ASP A 230 -0.53 1.57 -0.65
N HIS A 231 -0.01 0.37 -0.46
CA HIS A 231 0.83 0.07 0.68
C HIS A 231 1.98 1.07 0.58
N ARG A 232 2.02 2.03 1.51
CA ARG A 232 3.10 3.00 1.68
C ARG A 232 4.42 2.29 1.38
N ALA A 233 5.00 2.54 0.21
CA ALA A 233 6.27 1.96 -0.23
C ALA A 233 7.45 2.62 0.50
N PHE A 234 7.26 2.99 1.78
CA PHE A 234 8.31 3.54 2.61
C PHE A 234 9.05 2.38 3.26
N VAL A 235 10.21 2.08 2.69
CA VAL A 235 11.18 1.18 3.29
C VAL A 235 11.58 1.72 4.66
N SER A 236 11.34 0.94 5.72
CA SER A 236 11.84 1.27 7.05
C SER A 236 13.33 0.94 7.12
N TRP A 237 14.17 1.95 6.87
CA TRP A 237 15.64 1.80 6.96
C TRP A 237 16.09 1.31 8.34
N ARG A 238 15.41 1.73 9.41
CA ARG A 238 15.67 1.23 10.76
C ARG A 238 15.45 -0.29 10.86
N PHE A 239 14.38 -0.80 10.24
CA PHE A 239 14.13 -2.24 10.18
C PHE A 239 15.17 -2.94 9.31
N LEU A 240 15.48 -2.38 8.13
CA LEU A 240 16.50 -2.96 7.25
C LEU A 240 17.85 -3.09 7.96
N TRP A 241 18.35 -2.04 8.62
CA TRP A 241 19.64 -2.12 9.33
C TRP A 241 19.62 -3.04 10.55
N ARG A 242 18.44 -3.32 11.11
CA ARG A 242 18.26 -4.30 12.20
C ARG A 242 18.32 -5.74 11.68
N CYS A 243 17.72 -6.02 10.51
CA CYS A 243 17.59 -7.37 9.95
C CYS A 243 18.74 -7.72 9.00
N PHE A 244 19.31 -6.73 8.32
CA PHE A 244 20.34 -6.89 7.30
C PHE A 244 21.64 -6.20 7.72
N GLY A 245 22.75 -6.84 7.37
CA GLY A 245 24.10 -6.32 7.43
C GLY A 245 24.63 -6.07 6.01
N LEU A 246 25.80 -5.46 5.93
CA LEU A 246 26.54 -5.35 4.68
C LEU A 246 27.60 -6.45 4.66
N LEU A 247 27.78 -7.08 3.52
CA LEU A 247 28.84 -8.03 3.22
C LEU A 247 29.72 -7.40 2.17
N ASN A 248 31.03 -7.37 2.40
CA ASN A 248 31.96 -7.03 1.33
C ASN A 248 32.05 -8.24 0.38
N VAL A 249 31.74 -8.04 -0.89
CA VAL A 249 31.74 -9.08 -1.92
C VAL A 249 33.17 -9.52 -2.24
N ASP A 250 34.11 -8.58 -2.19
CA ASP A 250 35.50 -8.82 -2.56
C ASP A 250 36.22 -9.66 -1.49
N THR A 251 35.98 -9.36 -0.21
CA THR A 251 36.59 -10.10 0.91
C THR A 251 35.71 -11.25 1.42
N ASN A 252 34.46 -11.34 0.98
CA ASN A 252 33.43 -12.25 1.50
C ASN A 252 33.21 -12.15 3.03
N GLN A 253 33.59 -11.03 3.65
CA GLN A 253 33.44 -10.83 5.09
C GLN A 253 32.20 -10.00 5.42
N PRO A 254 31.36 -10.45 6.38
CA PRO A 254 30.24 -9.66 6.86
C PRO A 254 30.75 -8.54 7.78
N ILE A 255 30.29 -7.32 7.51
CA ILE A 255 30.69 -6.12 8.27
C ILE A 255 29.91 -6.08 9.59
N ASP A 256 30.61 -6.23 10.71
CA ASP A 256 30.02 -6.08 12.05
C ASP A 256 30.10 -4.64 12.54
N ASP A 257 29.03 -3.89 12.32
CA ASP A 257 28.89 -2.50 12.75
C ASP A 257 28.45 -2.34 14.22
N ARG A 258 28.13 -3.44 14.93
CA ARG A 258 27.56 -3.37 16.29
C ARG A 258 28.60 -3.09 17.36
N ARG A 259 29.81 -3.64 17.23
CA ARG A 259 30.88 -3.44 18.22
C ARG A 259 31.22 -1.96 18.44
N SER A 260 31.17 -1.18 17.37
CA SER A 260 31.54 0.24 17.38
C SER A 260 30.34 1.21 17.39
N GLY A 261 29.11 0.70 17.49
CA GLY A 261 27.90 1.54 17.43
C GLY A 261 27.79 2.39 16.16
N GLY A 262 28.43 1.95 15.07
CA GLY A 262 28.50 2.67 13.80
C GLY A 262 29.60 3.74 13.69
N ARG A 263 30.48 3.89 14.70
CA ARG A 263 31.58 4.86 14.70
C ARG A 263 32.86 4.37 14.03
N ALA A 264 32.99 3.06 13.79
CA ALA A 264 34.15 2.53 13.08
C ALA A 264 34.24 3.15 11.68
N THR A 265 35.46 3.51 11.30
CA THR A 265 35.77 3.99 9.97
C THR A 265 35.60 2.86 8.96
N LEU A 266 35.34 3.21 7.69
CA LEU A 266 35.22 2.20 6.64
C LEU A 266 36.52 1.41 6.45
N LYS A 267 37.67 2.09 6.60
CA LYS A 267 38.99 1.48 6.52
C LYS A 267 39.23 0.46 7.65
N GLU A 268 38.84 0.75 8.89
CA GLU A 268 38.89 -0.20 10.01
C GLU A 268 38.05 -1.46 9.77
N LEU A 269 36.97 -1.33 9.00
CA LEU A 269 36.07 -2.43 8.66
C LEU A 269 36.48 -3.17 7.38
N GLY A 270 37.66 -2.86 6.81
CA GLY A 270 38.15 -3.47 5.58
C GLY A 270 37.32 -3.11 4.34
N ILE A 271 36.72 -1.91 4.34
CA ILE A 271 35.98 -1.37 3.20
C ILE A 271 36.87 -0.33 2.53
N GLU A 272 37.36 -0.66 1.34
CA GLU A 272 38.21 0.20 0.53
C GLU A 272 37.39 1.07 -0.44
N ASN A 273 38.06 2.00 -1.11
CA ASN A 273 37.45 2.78 -2.18
C ASN A 273 37.07 1.85 -3.36
N ALA A 274 35.94 2.12 -3.99
CA ALA A 274 35.31 1.29 -5.02
C ALA A 274 34.88 -0.12 -4.57
N ALA A 275 34.87 -0.40 -3.27
CA ALA A 275 34.45 -1.72 -2.76
C ALA A 275 32.99 -2.04 -3.11
N THR A 276 32.74 -3.32 -3.39
CA THR A 276 31.39 -3.80 -3.69
C THR A 276 30.75 -4.44 -2.47
N LEU A 277 29.62 -3.89 -2.02
CA LEU A 277 28.88 -4.36 -0.85
C LEU A 277 27.55 -5.00 -1.25
N LYS A 278 27.15 -6.04 -0.54
CA LYS A 278 25.86 -6.70 -0.70
C LYS A 278 25.06 -6.71 0.61
N PHE A 279 23.75 -6.55 0.51
CA PHE A 279 22.86 -6.78 1.65
C PHE A 279 22.78 -8.28 1.99
N VAL A 280 23.03 -8.62 3.25
CA VAL A 280 22.90 -9.99 3.75
C VAL A 280 22.06 -10.02 5.02
N HIS A 281 21.27 -11.07 5.20
CA HIS A 281 20.47 -11.22 6.41
C HIS A 281 21.37 -11.49 7.62
N ARG A 282 21.28 -10.66 8.66
CA ARG A 282 22.19 -10.73 9.82
C ARG A 282 22.15 -12.09 10.52
N VAL A 283 20.97 -12.72 10.56
CA VAL A 283 20.81 -14.02 11.24
C VAL A 283 21.70 -15.10 10.62
N LYS A 284 22.02 -15.00 9.31
CA LYS A 284 22.86 -15.98 8.62
C LYS A 284 24.32 -15.93 9.08
N TYR A 285 24.82 -14.74 9.44
CA TYR A 285 26.24 -14.52 9.72
C TYR A 285 26.55 -14.16 11.18
N PHE A 286 25.57 -13.60 11.90
CA PHE A 286 25.71 -13.14 13.29
C PHE A 286 24.78 -13.90 14.27
N GLY A 287 24.03 -14.89 13.79
CA GLY A 287 23.10 -15.69 14.59
C GLY A 287 21.80 -14.97 15.00
N ARG A 288 20.89 -15.72 15.65
CA ARG A 288 19.68 -15.17 16.26
C ARG A 288 20.01 -14.62 17.64
N GLN A 289 19.87 -13.32 17.81
CA GLN A 289 19.93 -12.70 19.14
C GLN A 289 18.58 -12.89 19.84
N ARG A 290 18.60 -13.47 21.05
CA ARG A 290 17.47 -13.41 21.97
C ARG A 290 17.40 -12.00 22.55
N GLN A 291 16.18 -11.47 22.71
CA GLN A 291 16.00 -10.16 23.35
C GLN A 291 16.41 -10.28 24.81
N SER A 292 17.37 -9.45 25.23
CA SER A 292 17.55 -9.07 26.63
C SER A 292 16.85 -7.74 26.86
#